data_AF-A0A1B6QN17-F1
#
_entry.id   AF-A0A1B6QN17-F1
#
_cell.length_a   1.000
_cell.length_b   1.000
_cell.length_c   1.000
_cell.angle_alpha   90.00
_cell.angle_beta   90.00
_cell.angle_gamma   90.00
#
_symmetry.space_group_name_H-M   'P 1'
#
loop_
_entity.id
_entity.type
_entity.pdbx_description
1 polymer ?
#
loop_
_entity_poly.entity_id
_entity_poly.type
_entity_poly.pdbx_seq_one_letter_code
_entity_poly.pdbx_strand_id
1 'polypeptide(L)'
;MAGTRTALALLGHDGLDSGPRPVPVVAPRRSSSSRLRVVAVALRTRPTTRLAVPGPPLPPAPAPEPVLLPSPPVAAGAAAVLLEAGVPPADLRRAAGMCPELLSVPAEAIEAALRFLTEEAGVPAPDLPRVLRRRPRLLVSPVAARLRPTLYFLRALGVPDLHRRADLLSFSVEGKLLPRIEFLESLGLPPRAARSMARRFPALFAYAVDGNMRPKAEYLLGAMARRADELVDFPEYFSYALATRIVPRHEACAASGVGKLPLPAMLRPGDAKFRATLASCVGSMLPRRRSPLWHATWVDDDDATAAAKETMV
;
A
#
# COMPACT_ATOMS: atom_id res chain seq x y z
N MET A 1 -15.57 28.47 75.69
CA MET A 1 -15.56 29.82 76.29
C MET A 1 -14.34 30.54 75.72
N ALA A 2 -14.56 31.44 74.77
CA ALA A 2 -14.49 32.91 74.98
C ALA A 2 -13.05 33.35 75.29
N GLY A 3 -12.41 34.27 74.58
CA GLY A 3 -12.88 35.20 73.58
C GLY A 3 -11.69 35.99 73.03
N THR A 4 -11.98 36.74 71.99
CA THR A 4 -11.17 37.74 71.30
C THR A 4 -10.45 38.71 72.23
N ARG A 5 -9.26 39.17 71.83
CA ARG A 5 -8.83 40.56 72.02
C ARG A 5 -7.68 40.97 71.09
N THR A 6 -8.03 41.94 70.26
CA THR A 6 -7.24 42.78 69.37
C THR A 6 -6.44 43.82 70.15
N ALA A 7 -5.22 44.15 69.70
CA ALA A 7 -4.48 45.42 69.89
C ALA A 7 -3.01 45.15 69.51
N LEU A 8 -2.20 46.04 68.95
CA LEU A 8 -2.34 47.33 68.29
C LEU A 8 -0.99 47.53 67.57
N ALA A 9 -0.99 48.15 66.40
CA ALA A 9 0.21 48.45 65.63
C ALA A 9 1.09 49.54 66.29
N LEU A 10 2.40 49.45 66.11
CA LEU A 10 3.29 50.62 66.08
C LEU A 10 4.22 50.56 64.87
N LEU A 11 4.18 51.67 64.15
CA LEU A 11 4.91 52.01 62.94
C LEU A 11 6.41 52.20 63.23
N GLY A 12 7.25 51.71 62.31
CA GLY A 12 8.62 52.12 62.13
C GLY A 12 8.84 52.35 60.64
N HIS A 13 8.92 53.63 60.28
CA HIS A 13 9.04 54.17 58.93
C HIS A 13 10.52 54.23 58.50
N ASP A 14 10.70 54.24 57.17
CA ASP A 14 11.80 54.81 56.40
C ASP A 14 13.12 54.04 56.20
N GLY A 15 13.46 53.89 54.92
CA GLY A 15 14.77 53.42 54.47
C GLY A 15 14.78 52.90 53.04
N LEU A 16 14.52 53.77 52.08
CA LEU A 16 14.63 53.54 50.64
C LEU A 16 16.05 53.07 50.26
N ASP A 17 16.16 51.95 49.54
CA ASP A 17 17.12 51.87 48.45
C ASP A 17 16.55 51.07 47.28
N SER A 18 16.75 51.67 46.12
CA SER A 18 16.11 51.43 44.84
C SER A 18 17.03 50.62 43.94
N GLY A 19 16.61 49.41 43.57
CA GLY A 19 17.20 48.62 42.49
C GLY A 19 16.15 47.71 41.87
N PRO A 20 15.94 47.73 40.54
CA PRO A 20 14.76 47.15 39.91
C PRO A 20 14.79 45.62 39.95
N ARG A 21 13.73 45.03 40.54
CA ARG A 21 13.42 43.60 40.38
C ARG A 21 13.09 43.33 38.91
N PRO A 22 13.73 42.35 38.25
CA PRO A 22 13.44 42.03 36.87
C PRO A 22 12.04 41.42 36.75
N VAL A 23 11.23 42.03 35.89
CA VAL A 23 9.93 41.53 35.42
C VAL A 23 10.17 40.22 34.66
N PRO A 24 9.38 39.15 34.87
CA PRO A 24 9.50 37.96 34.05
C PRO A 24 8.96 38.27 32.65
N VAL A 25 9.88 38.49 31.72
CA VAL A 25 9.59 38.53 30.28
C VAL A 25 9.22 37.11 29.85
N VAL A 26 7.92 36.84 29.74
CA VAL A 26 7.42 35.64 29.04
C VAL A 26 7.57 35.88 27.54
N ALA A 27 8.73 35.49 27.02
CA ALA A 27 9.00 35.40 25.59
C ALA A 27 8.46 34.07 25.02
N PRO A 28 7.98 34.05 23.76
CA PRO A 28 7.26 32.92 23.20
C PRO A 28 8.16 31.69 23.05
N ARG A 29 7.59 30.51 23.36
CA ARG A 29 8.17 29.20 23.08
C ARG A 29 8.66 29.14 21.65
N ARG A 30 9.99 29.21 21.46
CA ARG A 30 10.61 28.91 20.18
C ARG A 30 10.43 27.42 19.92
N SER A 31 9.53 27.14 18.99
CA SER A 31 9.48 25.91 18.20
C SER A 31 10.84 25.73 17.52
N SER A 32 11.76 24.99 18.14
CA SER A 32 12.94 24.50 17.44
C SER A 32 12.56 23.16 16.81
N SER A 33 12.06 23.28 15.58
CA SER A 33 12.12 22.30 14.50
C SER A 33 13.05 21.13 14.81
N SER A 34 12.47 20.02 15.31
CA SER A 34 13.13 18.72 15.34
C SER A 34 13.19 18.21 13.91
N ARG A 35 14.09 18.81 13.11
CA ARG A 35 14.49 18.27 11.82
C ARG A 35 15.11 16.92 12.10
N LEU A 36 14.38 15.91 11.64
CA LEU A 36 14.74 14.51 11.54
C LEU A 36 16.24 14.34 11.38
N ARG A 37 16.86 13.77 12.41
CA ARG A 37 18.16 13.13 12.34
C ARG A 37 18.04 11.99 11.33
N VAL A 38 18.34 12.26 10.07
CA VAL A 38 18.67 11.22 9.10
C VAL A 38 20.02 10.68 9.54
N VAL A 39 19.98 9.44 9.96
CA VAL A 39 21.08 8.60 10.40
C VAL A 39 22.22 8.68 9.40
N ALA A 40 23.38 9.11 9.88
CA ALA A 40 24.65 8.92 9.23
C ALA A 40 24.90 7.43 9.03
N VAL A 41 25.00 6.99 7.77
CA VAL A 41 25.75 5.78 7.41
C VAL A 41 26.90 6.23 6.54
N ALA A 42 28.08 6.24 7.17
CA ALA A 42 29.35 6.44 6.51
C ALA A 42 29.65 5.24 5.60
N LEU A 43 29.88 5.49 4.32
CA LEU A 43 30.81 4.70 3.53
C LEU A 43 31.75 5.65 2.80
N ARG A 44 32.95 5.78 3.39
CA ARG A 44 34.13 6.32 2.73
C ARG A 44 34.54 5.32 1.65
N THR A 45 34.49 5.70 0.39
CA THR A 45 35.35 5.10 -0.64
C THR A 45 36.04 6.22 -1.41
N ARG A 46 37.36 6.24 -1.27
CA ARG A 46 38.27 7.14 -1.99
C ARG A 46 38.33 6.71 -3.46
N PRO A 47 38.45 7.64 -4.43
CA PRO A 47 38.81 7.27 -5.78
C PRO A 47 40.33 7.05 -5.81
N THR A 48 40.78 5.80 -5.83
CA THR A 48 42.15 5.48 -6.23
C THR A 48 42.13 5.08 -7.69
N THR A 49 42.66 5.97 -8.52
CA THR A 49 43.07 5.72 -9.90
C THR A 49 43.98 4.51 -9.92
N ARG A 50 43.48 3.36 -10.39
CA ARG A 50 44.28 2.15 -10.64
C ARG A 50 44.48 2.01 -12.14
N LEU A 51 45.74 2.15 -12.54
CA LEU A 51 46.25 1.83 -13.87
C LEU A 51 45.71 0.47 -14.34
N ALA A 52 45.16 0.46 -15.56
CA ALA A 52 44.69 -0.73 -16.25
C ALA A 52 45.90 -1.60 -16.66
N VAL A 53 45.98 -2.79 -16.08
CA VAL A 53 46.79 -3.90 -16.59
C VAL A 53 45.82 -4.86 -17.31
N PRO A 54 46.09 -5.31 -18.54
CA PRO A 54 45.20 -6.23 -19.23
C PRO A 54 45.26 -7.61 -18.54
N GLY A 55 44.14 -8.04 -17.98
CA GLY A 55 43.93 -9.42 -17.53
C GLY A 55 43.62 -10.35 -18.70
N PRO A 56 43.84 -11.68 -18.55
CA PRO A 56 43.56 -12.66 -19.60
C PRO A 56 42.07 -12.69 -19.97
N PRO A 57 41.72 -13.11 -21.20
CA PRO A 57 40.35 -13.08 -21.69
C PRO A 57 39.43 -13.93 -20.81
N LEU A 58 38.30 -13.34 -20.42
CA LEU A 58 37.22 -14.02 -19.73
C LEU A 58 36.69 -15.19 -20.59
N PRO A 59 36.32 -16.34 -19.98
CA PRO A 59 35.70 -17.43 -20.71
C PRO A 59 34.38 -16.96 -21.36
N PRO A 60 34.01 -17.51 -22.53
CA PRO A 60 32.79 -17.15 -23.21
C PRO A 60 31.59 -17.39 -22.29
N ALA A 61 30.65 -16.44 -22.29
CA ALA A 61 29.39 -16.55 -21.57
C ALA A 61 28.72 -17.91 -21.91
N PRO A 62 28.14 -18.62 -20.92
CA PRO A 62 27.37 -19.82 -21.21
C PRO A 62 26.26 -19.47 -22.20
N ALA A 63 26.15 -20.26 -23.27
CA ALA A 63 25.10 -20.11 -24.26
C ALA A 63 23.73 -20.07 -23.56
N PRO A 64 22.76 -19.27 -24.06
CA PRO A 64 21.40 -19.31 -23.55
C PRO A 64 20.89 -20.75 -23.64
N GLU A 65 20.44 -21.32 -22.53
CA GLU A 65 19.90 -22.67 -22.50
C GLU A 65 18.80 -22.80 -23.56
N PRO A 66 18.80 -23.89 -24.36
CA PRO A 66 17.78 -24.09 -25.38
C PRO A 66 16.43 -24.18 -24.68
N VAL A 67 15.47 -23.36 -25.13
CA VAL A 67 14.07 -23.45 -24.73
C VAL A 67 13.57 -24.82 -25.18
N LEU A 68 13.61 -25.81 -24.28
CA LEU A 68 13.12 -27.15 -24.55
C LEU A 68 11.62 -27.04 -24.86
N LEU A 69 11.24 -27.33 -26.10
CA LEU A 69 9.83 -27.50 -26.46
C LEU A 69 9.25 -28.63 -25.59
N PRO A 70 8.06 -28.44 -24.98
CA PRO A 70 7.47 -29.46 -24.12
C PRO A 70 7.24 -30.74 -24.93
N SER A 71 7.54 -31.88 -24.31
CA SER A 71 7.22 -33.17 -24.93
C SER A 71 5.70 -33.24 -25.17
N PRO A 72 5.25 -33.66 -26.37
CA PRO A 72 3.83 -33.72 -26.72
C PRO A 72 2.92 -34.47 -25.72
N PRO A 73 3.36 -35.56 -25.03
CA PRO A 73 2.49 -36.21 -24.04
C PRO A 73 2.22 -35.36 -22.79
N VAL A 74 3.18 -34.54 -22.34
CA VAL A 74 3.02 -33.71 -21.12
C VAL A 74 2.01 -32.60 -21.37
N ALA A 75 2.11 -31.92 -22.52
CA ALA A 75 1.16 -30.89 -22.91
C ALA A 75 -0.26 -31.45 -23.09
N ALA A 76 -0.39 -32.67 -23.64
CA ALA A 76 -1.68 -33.35 -23.79
C ALA A 76 -2.31 -33.73 -22.43
N GLY A 77 -1.50 -34.25 -21.50
CA GLY A 77 -1.96 -34.59 -20.15
C GLY A 77 -2.42 -33.36 -19.35
N ALA A 78 -1.64 -32.27 -19.40
CA ALA A 78 -2.00 -31.00 -18.78
C ALA A 78 -3.33 -30.44 -19.31
N ALA A 79 -3.55 -30.51 -20.63
CA ALA A 79 -4.79 -30.07 -21.25
C ALA A 79 -5.98 -30.96 -20.85
N ALA A 80 -5.80 -32.28 -20.80
CA ALA A 80 -6.86 -33.23 -20.43
C ALA A 80 -7.40 -32.97 -19.01
N VAL A 81 -6.51 -32.84 -18.02
CA VAL A 81 -6.89 -32.54 -16.63
C VAL A 81 -7.69 -31.24 -16.53
N LEU A 82 -7.30 -30.20 -17.27
CA LEU A 82 -7.97 -28.91 -17.21
C LEU A 82 -9.36 -28.95 -17.85
N LEU A 83 -9.54 -29.72 -18.92
CA LEU A 83 -10.85 -29.94 -19.53
C LEU A 83 -11.77 -30.74 -18.60
N GLU A 84 -11.26 -31.78 -17.94
CA GLU A 84 -12.00 -32.54 -16.93
C GLU A 84 -12.39 -31.69 -15.73
N ALA A 85 -11.53 -30.74 -15.33
CA ALA A 85 -11.82 -29.77 -14.28
C ALA A 85 -12.84 -28.68 -14.69
N GLY A 86 -13.40 -28.75 -15.90
CA GLY A 86 -14.43 -27.83 -16.40
C GLY A 86 -13.87 -26.49 -16.90
N VAL A 87 -12.57 -26.39 -17.17
CA VAL A 87 -11.98 -25.19 -17.79
C VAL A 87 -12.31 -25.21 -19.29
N PRO A 88 -12.96 -24.17 -19.84
CA PRO A 88 -13.32 -24.18 -21.25
C PRO A 88 -12.05 -24.07 -22.13
N PRO A 89 -12.06 -24.68 -23.32
CA PRO A 89 -10.88 -24.72 -24.21
C PRO A 89 -10.43 -23.32 -24.68
N ALA A 90 -11.33 -22.33 -24.69
CA ALA A 90 -10.97 -20.94 -24.96
C ALA A 90 -10.09 -20.35 -23.84
N ASP A 91 -10.41 -20.63 -22.58
CA ASP A 91 -9.64 -20.15 -21.43
C ASP A 91 -8.31 -20.88 -21.33
N LEU A 92 -8.24 -22.15 -21.74
CA LEU A 92 -6.98 -22.92 -21.82
C LEU A 92 -5.99 -22.25 -22.77
N ARG A 93 -6.42 -21.88 -23.99
CA ARG A 93 -5.56 -21.20 -24.96
C ARG A 93 -5.05 -19.86 -24.42
N ARG A 94 -5.92 -19.09 -23.78
CA ARG A 94 -5.53 -17.83 -23.14
C ARG A 94 -4.54 -18.07 -22.00
N ALA A 95 -4.78 -19.07 -21.16
CA ALA A 95 -3.89 -19.45 -20.06
C ALA A 95 -2.50 -19.85 -20.56
N ALA A 96 -2.42 -20.67 -21.61
CA ALA A 96 -1.16 -21.05 -22.25
C ALA A 96 -0.43 -19.85 -22.87
N GLY A 97 -1.16 -18.90 -23.47
CA GLY A 97 -0.57 -17.66 -23.97
C GLY A 97 -0.02 -16.75 -22.86
N MET A 98 -0.67 -16.72 -21.70
CA MET A 98 -0.22 -15.95 -20.53
C MET A 98 0.89 -16.64 -19.72
N CYS A 99 0.96 -17.97 -19.79
CA CYS A 99 1.83 -18.83 -19.00
C CYS A 99 2.22 -20.04 -19.86
N PRO A 100 3.18 -19.90 -20.78
CA PRO A 100 3.60 -20.99 -21.67
C PRO A 100 4.13 -22.20 -20.90
N GLU A 101 4.66 -21.97 -19.69
CA GLU A 101 5.15 -23.02 -18.79
C GLU A 101 4.07 -24.03 -18.43
N LEU A 102 2.79 -23.65 -18.48
CA LEU A 102 1.66 -24.53 -18.18
C LEU A 102 1.68 -25.82 -19.01
N LEU A 103 2.14 -25.76 -20.25
CA LEU A 103 2.24 -26.92 -21.15
C LEU A 103 3.40 -27.86 -20.82
N SER A 104 4.30 -27.43 -19.93
CA SER A 104 5.46 -28.21 -19.48
C SER A 104 5.26 -28.80 -18.09
N VAL A 105 4.17 -28.45 -17.39
CA VAL A 105 3.88 -28.93 -16.04
C VAL A 105 3.23 -30.32 -16.14
N PRO A 106 3.68 -31.31 -15.33
CA PRO A 106 3.05 -32.62 -15.30
C PRO A 106 1.60 -32.54 -14.81
N ALA A 107 0.75 -33.41 -15.33
CA ALA A 107 -0.68 -33.46 -15.04
C ALA A 107 -0.96 -33.55 -13.53
N GLU A 108 -0.16 -34.34 -12.81
CA GLU A 108 -0.27 -34.58 -11.37
C GLU A 108 -0.04 -33.29 -10.56
N ALA A 109 0.85 -32.41 -11.02
CA ALA A 109 1.09 -31.13 -10.36
C ALA A 109 -0.07 -30.15 -10.58
N ILE A 110 -0.69 -30.19 -11.77
CA ILE A 110 -1.90 -29.41 -12.06
C ILE A 110 -3.06 -29.90 -11.19
N GLU A 111 -3.28 -31.21 -11.11
CA GLU A 111 -4.29 -31.81 -10.22
C GLU A 111 -4.06 -31.43 -8.76
N ALA A 112 -2.82 -31.46 -8.28
CA ALA A 112 -2.48 -31.07 -6.92
C ALA A 112 -2.79 -29.59 -6.68
N ALA A 113 -2.54 -28.71 -7.66
CA ALA A 113 -2.89 -27.30 -7.57
C ALA A 113 -4.42 -27.09 -7.57
N LEU A 114 -5.16 -27.82 -8.40
CA LEU A 114 -6.63 -27.75 -8.43
C LEU A 114 -7.25 -28.22 -7.10
N ARG A 115 -6.80 -29.37 -6.57
CA ARG A 115 -7.22 -29.89 -5.25
C ARG A 115 -6.89 -28.91 -4.13
N PHE A 116 -5.70 -28.31 -4.16
CA PHE A 116 -5.35 -27.27 -3.20
C PHE A 116 -6.29 -26.06 -3.27
N LEU A 117 -6.65 -25.61 -4.47
CA LEU A 117 -7.54 -24.45 -4.62
C LEU A 117 -8.94 -24.74 -4.10
N THR A 118 -9.49 -25.94 -4.35
CA THR A 118 -10.83 -26.32 -3.92
C THR A 118 -10.89 -26.70 -2.43
N GLU A 119 -10.01 -27.58 -1.98
CA GLU A 119 -10.04 -28.16 -0.63
C GLU A 119 -9.39 -27.25 0.42
N GLU A 120 -8.20 -26.71 0.13
CA GLU A 120 -7.45 -25.92 1.11
C GLU A 120 -7.78 -24.43 1.03
N ALA A 121 -7.81 -23.84 -0.16
CA ALA A 121 -8.10 -22.41 -0.34
C ALA A 121 -9.61 -22.09 -0.32
N GLY A 122 -10.47 -23.11 -0.44
CA GLY A 122 -11.92 -23.00 -0.36
C GLY A 122 -12.57 -22.34 -1.58
N VAL A 123 -11.93 -22.39 -2.74
CA VAL A 123 -12.50 -21.88 -4.00
C VAL A 123 -13.60 -22.84 -4.46
N PRO A 124 -14.85 -22.38 -4.62
CA PRO A 124 -15.91 -23.22 -5.18
C PRO A 124 -15.56 -23.70 -6.59
N ALA A 125 -15.83 -24.97 -6.90
CA ALA A 125 -15.66 -25.54 -8.24
C ALA A 125 -16.22 -24.64 -9.38
N PRO A 126 -17.43 -24.05 -9.29
CA PRO A 126 -17.94 -23.17 -10.36
C PRO A 126 -17.15 -21.87 -10.54
N ASP A 127 -16.44 -21.40 -9.51
CA ASP A 127 -15.63 -20.17 -9.58
C ASP A 127 -14.22 -20.43 -10.13
N LEU A 128 -13.80 -21.70 -10.18
CA LEU A 128 -12.45 -22.10 -10.56
C LEU A 128 -12.05 -21.61 -11.97
N PRO A 129 -12.88 -21.77 -13.03
CA PRO A 129 -12.54 -21.26 -14.36
C PRO A 129 -12.28 -19.74 -14.36
N ARG A 130 -13.08 -18.97 -13.61
CA ARG A 130 -12.92 -17.52 -13.48
C ARG A 130 -11.61 -17.15 -12.79
N VAL A 131 -11.24 -17.88 -11.72
CA VAL A 131 -9.97 -17.66 -11.01
C VAL A 131 -8.78 -17.97 -11.91
N LEU A 132 -8.82 -19.11 -12.60
CA LEU A 132 -7.74 -19.56 -13.49
C LEU A 132 -7.59 -18.64 -14.70
N ARG A 133 -8.69 -18.14 -15.27
CA ARG A 133 -8.65 -17.15 -16.36
C ARG A 133 -7.94 -15.86 -15.95
N ARG A 134 -8.09 -15.42 -14.70
CA ARG A 134 -7.41 -14.23 -14.17
C ARG A 134 -5.95 -14.50 -13.79
N ARG A 135 -5.64 -15.69 -13.28
CA ARG A 135 -4.32 -16.04 -12.78
C ARG A 135 -3.95 -17.51 -13.10
N PRO A 136 -3.59 -17.82 -14.36
CA PRO A 136 -3.23 -19.20 -14.73
C PRO A 136 -1.95 -19.70 -14.06
N ARG A 137 -1.08 -18.78 -13.61
CA ARG A 137 0.14 -19.09 -12.85
C ARG A 137 -0.08 -19.85 -11.54
N LEU A 138 -1.33 -19.94 -11.05
CA LEU A 138 -1.67 -20.77 -9.90
C LEU A 138 -1.41 -22.25 -10.16
N LEU A 139 -1.59 -22.70 -11.41
CA LEU A 139 -1.41 -24.11 -11.80
C LEU A 139 0.07 -24.50 -11.94
N VAL A 140 0.92 -23.52 -12.25
CA VAL A 140 2.37 -23.71 -12.42
C VAL A 140 3.13 -23.53 -11.10
N SER A 141 2.52 -22.83 -10.13
CA SER A 141 3.17 -22.55 -8.86
C SER A 141 3.20 -23.80 -7.98
N PRO A 142 4.37 -24.16 -7.41
CA PRO A 142 4.48 -25.36 -6.59
C PRO A 142 3.63 -25.22 -5.32
N VAL A 143 2.75 -26.20 -5.10
CA VAL A 143 1.77 -26.16 -4.00
C VAL A 143 2.47 -26.09 -2.64
N ALA A 144 3.44 -26.97 -2.40
CA ALA A 144 4.14 -27.06 -1.11
C ALA A 144 5.08 -25.87 -0.84
N ALA A 145 5.82 -25.43 -1.86
CA ALA A 145 6.84 -24.39 -1.68
C ALA A 145 6.30 -22.96 -1.83
N ARG A 146 5.11 -22.77 -2.44
CA ARG A 146 4.57 -21.43 -2.73
C ARG A 146 3.13 -21.26 -2.26
N LEU A 147 2.21 -22.04 -2.80
CA LEU A 147 0.78 -21.79 -2.58
C LEU A 147 0.38 -21.96 -1.10
N ARG A 148 0.80 -23.06 -0.45
CA ARG A 148 0.53 -23.33 0.97
C ARG A 148 1.15 -22.29 1.91
N PRO A 149 2.47 -21.98 1.83
CA PRO A 149 3.06 -20.92 2.63
C PRO A 149 2.33 -19.59 2.48
N THR A 150 1.96 -19.22 1.24
CA THR A 150 1.21 -17.99 0.98
C THR A 150 -0.18 -18.02 1.59
N LEU A 151 -0.90 -19.15 1.49
CA LEU A 151 -2.21 -19.32 2.13
C LEU A 151 -2.11 -19.15 3.65
N TYR A 152 -1.14 -19.80 4.30
CA TYR A 152 -0.94 -19.68 5.74
C TYR A 152 -0.56 -18.26 6.15
N PHE A 153 0.32 -17.61 5.39
CA PHE A 153 0.67 -16.21 5.62
C PHE A 153 -0.55 -15.28 5.55
N LEU A 154 -1.37 -15.41 4.52
CA LEU A 154 -2.57 -14.57 4.34
C LEU A 154 -3.63 -14.85 5.42
N ARG A 155 -3.78 -16.11 5.85
CA ARG A 155 -4.63 -16.50 7.00
C ARG A 155 -4.13 -15.88 8.30
N ALA A 156 -2.83 -15.98 8.57
CA ALA A 156 -2.20 -15.39 9.75
C ALA A 156 -2.30 -13.85 9.76
N LEU A 157 -2.27 -13.23 8.59
CA LEU A 157 -2.52 -11.79 8.43
C LEU A 157 -4.00 -11.42 8.66
N GLY A 158 -4.92 -12.39 8.62
CA GLY A 158 -6.35 -12.20 8.82
C GLY A 158 -7.08 -11.66 7.59
N VAL A 159 -6.58 -11.94 6.38
CA VAL A 159 -7.23 -11.49 5.14
C VAL A 159 -8.59 -12.20 4.99
N PRO A 160 -9.71 -11.46 4.86
CA PRO A 160 -11.02 -12.06 4.70
C PRO A 160 -11.23 -12.60 3.28
N ASP A 161 -12.16 -13.53 3.13
CA ASP A 161 -12.64 -14.06 1.85
C ASP A 161 -11.53 -14.54 0.90
N LEU A 162 -10.57 -15.31 1.42
CA LEU A 162 -9.44 -15.79 0.64
C LEU A 162 -9.84 -16.58 -0.61
N HIS A 163 -10.97 -17.29 -0.56
CA HIS A 163 -11.56 -17.97 -1.72
C HIS A 163 -11.83 -17.01 -2.89
N ARG A 164 -12.18 -15.74 -2.62
CA ARG A 164 -12.39 -14.70 -3.66
C ARG A 164 -11.10 -14.01 -4.10
N ARG A 165 -10.00 -14.23 -3.37
CA ARG A 165 -8.69 -13.59 -3.54
C ARG A 165 -7.59 -14.61 -3.81
N ALA A 166 -7.95 -15.75 -4.40
CA ALA A 166 -7.03 -16.84 -4.71
C ALA A 166 -5.91 -16.39 -5.66
N ASP A 167 -6.09 -15.30 -6.40
CA ASP A 167 -5.06 -14.70 -7.26
C ASP A 167 -3.81 -14.25 -6.48
N LEU A 168 -3.94 -13.95 -5.18
CA LEU A 168 -2.84 -13.60 -4.29
C LEU A 168 -1.96 -14.81 -3.95
N LEU A 169 -2.48 -16.04 -4.04
CA LEU A 169 -1.73 -17.27 -3.70
C LEU A 169 -0.53 -17.51 -4.63
N SER A 170 -0.59 -16.93 -5.84
CA SER A 170 0.51 -16.96 -6.81
C SER A 170 1.71 -16.09 -6.39
N PHE A 171 1.56 -15.24 -5.38
CA PHE A 171 2.63 -14.35 -4.92
C PHE A 171 3.57 -15.06 -3.95
N SER A 172 4.87 -14.77 -4.07
CA SER A 172 5.87 -15.21 -3.08
C SER A 172 5.74 -14.40 -1.79
N VAL A 173 5.73 -15.08 -0.65
CA VAL A 173 5.71 -14.42 0.68
C VAL A 173 6.95 -13.53 0.82
N GLU A 174 8.14 -14.12 0.69
CA GLU A 174 9.43 -13.44 0.87
C GLU A 174 9.73 -12.47 -0.26
N GLY A 175 9.42 -12.85 -1.51
CA GLY A 175 9.77 -12.02 -2.67
C GLY A 175 8.76 -10.90 -2.96
N LYS A 176 7.53 -10.99 -2.44
CA LYS A 176 6.45 -10.08 -2.85
C LYS A 176 5.62 -9.55 -1.69
N LEU A 177 5.12 -10.39 -0.80
CA LEU A 177 4.20 -9.94 0.26
C LEU A 177 4.93 -9.18 1.36
N LEU A 178 5.99 -9.75 1.92
CA LEU A 178 6.79 -9.15 2.99
C LEU A 178 7.42 -7.81 2.59
N PRO A 179 8.08 -7.66 1.42
CA PRO A 179 8.69 -6.40 1.03
C PRO A 179 7.71 -5.22 0.98
N ARG A 180 6.42 -5.48 0.75
CA ARG A 180 5.38 -4.44 0.74
C ARG A 180 4.97 -4.01 2.14
N ILE A 181 4.92 -4.96 3.07
CA ILE A 181 4.66 -4.66 4.49
C ILE A 181 5.86 -3.92 5.07
N GLU A 182 7.08 -4.40 4.81
CA GLU A 182 8.33 -3.76 5.22
C GLU A 182 8.45 -2.34 4.65
N PHE A 183 8.07 -2.14 3.38
CA PHE A 183 8.01 -0.81 2.80
C PHE A 183 7.06 0.10 3.57
N LEU A 184 5.84 -0.35 3.92
CA LEU A 184 4.93 0.46 4.74
C LEU A 184 5.53 0.80 6.10
N GLU A 185 6.19 -0.16 6.76
CA GLU A 185 6.90 0.06 8.02
C GLU A 185 8.03 1.09 7.87
N SER A 186 8.75 1.06 6.74
CA SER A 186 9.82 2.04 6.44
C SER A 186 9.33 3.48 6.31
N LEU A 187 8.02 3.70 6.10
CA LEU A 187 7.41 5.02 6.12
C LEU A 187 7.20 5.56 7.55
N GLY A 188 7.66 4.84 8.58
CA GLY A 188 7.46 5.18 9.99
C GLY A 188 6.13 4.69 10.55
N LEU A 189 5.42 3.81 9.85
CA LEU A 189 4.18 3.20 10.34
C LEU A 189 4.49 2.07 11.34
N PRO A 190 3.71 1.95 12.44
CA PRO A 190 3.90 0.83 13.35
C PRO A 190 3.56 -0.49 12.64
N PRO A 191 4.26 -1.61 12.91
CA PRO A 191 4.04 -2.90 12.24
C PRO A 191 2.58 -3.37 12.25
N ARG A 192 1.88 -3.12 13.36
CA ARG A 192 0.44 -3.44 13.49
C ARG A 192 -0.42 -2.65 12.49
N ALA A 193 -0.10 -1.39 12.22
CA ALA A 193 -0.82 -0.57 11.24
C ALA A 193 -0.53 -1.02 9.81
N ALA A 194 0.73 -1.28 9.46
CA ALA A 194 1.13 -1.79 8.15
C ALA A 194 0.40 -3.12 7.82
N ARG A 195 0.40 -4.06 8.77
CA ARG A 195 -0.35 -5.32 8.65
C ARG A 195 -1.86 -5.09 8.54
N SER A 196 -2.42 -4.17 9.33
CA SER A 196 -3.83 -3.81 9.26
C SER A 196 -4.23 -3.24 7.90
N MET A 197 -3.36 -2.43 7.27
CA MET A 197 -3.58 -1.94 5.91
C MET A 197 -3.63 -3.09 4.91
N ALA A 198 -2.63 -3.97 4.92
CA ALA A 198 -2.56 -5.12 4.03
C ALA A 198 -3.76 -6.08 4.20
N ARG A 199 -4.26 -6.23 5.43
CA ARG A 199 -5.46 -7.01 5.75
C ARG A 199 -6.75 -6.39 5.17
N ARG A 200 -6.97 -5.09 5.40
CA ARG A 200 -8.19 -4.37 4.96
C ARG A 200 -8.20 -4.09 3.47
N PHE A 201 -7.03 -3.94 2.87
CA PHE A 201 -6.86 -3.69 1.44
C PHE A 201 -5.84 -4.66 0.82
N PRO A 202 -6.18 -5.95 0.64
CA PRO A 202 -5.25 -6.95 0.10
C PRO A 202 -4.76 -6.66 -1.33
N ALA A 203 -5.49 -5.83 -2.08
CA ALA A 203 -5.05 -5.35 -3.40
C ALA A 203 -3.71 -4.59 -3.33
N LEU A 204 -3.31 -4.12 -2.16
CA LEU A 204 -1.98 -3.55 -1.91
C LEU A 204 -0.85 -4.45 -2.44
N PHE A 205 -1.00 -5.78 -2.33
CA PHE A 205 0.00 -6.74 -2.78
C PHE A 205 0.20 -6.79 -4.30
N ALA A 206 -0.74 -6.24 -5.08
CA ALA A 206 -0.60 -6.15 -6.53
C ALA A 206 0.31 -4.99 -6.96
N TYR A 207 0.44 -3.94 -6.16
CA TYR A 207 1.23 -2.76 -6.50
C TYR A 207 2.72 -2.97 -6.27
N ALA A 208 3.58 -2.54 -7.20
CA ALA A 208 5.03 -2.59 -7.02
C ALA A 208 5.49 -1.52 -6.01
N VAL A 209 6.54 -1.83 -5.24
CA VAL A 209 7.13 -0.86 -4.30
C VAL A 209 7.71 0.32 -5.07
N ASP A 210 8.73 0.09 -5.90
CA ASP A 210 9.45 1.19 -6.56
C ASP A 210 8.65 1.84 -7.70
N GLY A 211 7.85 1.06 -8.43
CA GLY A 211 7.06 1.57 -9.56
C GLY A 211 5.71 2.21 -9.19
N ASN A 212 5.24 2.07 -7.94
CA ASN A 212 3.91 2.58 -7.56
C ASN A 212 3.84 3.10 -6.12
N MET A 213 4.21 2.30 -5.13
CA MET A 213 4.01 2.69 -3.73
C MET A 213 4.97 3.80 -3.29
N ARG A 214 6.26 3.65 -3.58
CA ARG A 214 7.31 4.62 -3.26
C ARG A 214 7.04 6.01 -3.83
N PRO A 215 6.88 6.21 -5.15
CA PRO A 215 6.67 7.55 -5.71
C PRO A 215 5.40 8.22 -5.16
N LYS A 216 4.33 7.44 -4.90
CA LYS A 216 3.10 7.98 -4.30
C LYS A 216 3.29 8.37 -2.83
N ALA A 217 4.02 7.57 -2.06
CA ALA A 217 4.32 7.87 -0.65
C ALA A 217 5.24 9.09 -0.53
N GLU A 218 6.27 9.19 -1.37
CA GLU A 218 7.16 10.36 -1.42
C GLU A 218 6.39 11.63 -1.77
N TYR A 219 5.45 11.57 -2.72
CA TYR A 219 4.58 12.71 -3.03
C TYR A 219 3.69 13.10 -1.84
N LEU A 220 3.10 12.12 -1.15
CA LEU A 220 2.25 12.36 0.02
C LEU A 220 3.04 13.06 1.16
N LEU A 221 4.21 12.52 1.49
CA LEU A 221 5.00 12.97 2.64
C LEU A 221 5.78 14.25 2.34
N GLY A 222 6.26 14.40 1.10
CA GLY A 222 7.03 15.54 0.63
C GLY A 222 6.14 16.65 0.10
N ALA A 223 5.62 16.48 -1.12
CA ALA A 223 4.91 17.53 -1.85
C ALA A 223 3.60 17.95 -1.18
N MET A 224 2.82 17.00 -0.65
CA MET A 224 1.58 17.30 0.07
C MET A 224 1.82 17.64 1.55
N ALA A 225 3.04 17.43 2.07
CA ALA A 225 3.40 17.61 3.47
C ALA A 225 2.42 16.94 4.47
N ARG A 226 1.94 15.74 4.10
CA ARG A 226 1.00 14.94 4.90
C ARG A 226 1.73 13.89 5.72
N ARG A 227 1.00 13.29 6.66
CA ARG A 227 1.55 12.26 7.54
C ARG A 227 1.28 10.87 6.98
N ALA A 228 2.16 9.92 7.29
CA ALA A 228 2.02 8.54 6.84
C ALA A 228 0.78 7.84 7.43
N ASP A 229 0.31 8.24 8.61
CA ASP A 229 -0.86 7.65 9.26
C ASP A 229 -2.15 7.79 8.45
N GLU A 230 -2.23 8.81 7.58
CA GLU A 230 -3.35 8.96 6.66
C GLU A 230 -3.46 7.82 5.64
N LEU A 231 -2.35 7.13 5.34
CA LEU A 231 -2.36 5.91 4.52
C LEU A 231 -3.03 4.75 5.26
N VAL A 232 -2.98 4.74 6.59
CA VAL A 232 -3.65 3.72 7.40
C VAL A 232 -5.16 3.89 7.27
N ASP A 233 -5.64 5.12 7.35
CA ASP A 233 -7.07 5.42 7.19
C ASP A 233 -7.54 5.23 5.75
N PHE A 234 -6.67 5.47 4.77
CA PHE A 234 -7.00 5.35 3.34
C PHE A 234 -5.93 4.61 2.51
N PRO A 235 -5.84 3.27 2.63
CA PRO A 235 -4.87 2.47 1.88
C PRO A 235 -5.09 2.52 0.35
N GLU A 236 -6.32 2.81 -0.08
CA GLU A 236 -6.68 2.94 -1.50
C GLU A 236 -5.96 4.08 -2.20
N TYR A 237 -5.30 4.98 -1.46
CA TYR A 237 -4.40 5.99 -2.00
C TYR A 237 -3.45 5.41 -3.07
N PHE A 238 -2.89 4.22 -2.82
CA PHE A 238 -1.97 3.56 -3.75
C PHE A 238 -2.62 3.07 -5.05
N SER A 239 -3.95 3.01 -5.13
CA SER A 239 -4.69 2.64 -6.35
C SER A 239 -4.90 3.80 -7.31
N TYR A 240 -4.84 5.06 -6.84
CA TYR A 240 -5.08 6.23 -7.69
C TYR A 240 -3.83 6.60 -8.48
N ALA A 241 -3.97 6.94 -9.76
CA ALA A 241 -2.86 7.34 -10.59
C ALA A 241 -2.20 8.63 -10.06
N LEU A 242 -0.87 8.62 -9.94
CA LEU A 242 -0.13 9.76 -9.38
C LEU A 242 -0.29 10.99 -10.28
N ALA A 243 0.10 10.86 -11.55
CA ALA A 243 0.15 11.97 -12.50
C ALA A 243 -1.23 12.51 -12.89
N THR A 244 -2.24 11.65 -13.06
CA THR A 244 -3.54 12.06 -13.62
C THR A 244 -4.62 12.29 -12.57
N ARG A 245 -4.44 11.81 -11.33
CA ARG A 245 -5.46 11.92 -10.27
C ARG A 245 -4.96 12.59 -9.00
N ILE A 246 -3.83 12.16 -8.46
CA ILE A 246 -3.34 12.67 -7.17
C ILE A 246 -2.78 14.09 -7.33
N VAL A 247 -1.83 14.27 -8.25
CA VAL A 247 -1.13 15.55 -8.48
C VAL A 247 -2.11 16.67 -8.86
N PRO A 248 -2.97 16.52 -9.90
CA PRO A 248 -3.80 17.64 -10.35
C PRO A 248 -4.82 18.08 -9.29
N ARG A 249 -5.31 17.13 -8.48
CA ARG A 249 -6.28 17.44 -7.42
C ARG A 249 -5.63 18.08 -6.20
N HIS A 250 -4.43 17.65 -5.84
CA HIS A 250 -3.65 18.32 -4.81
C HIS A 250 -3.35 19.77 -5.21
N GLU A 251 -2.89 20.00 -6.44
CA GLU A 251 -2.59 21.33 -6.97
C GLU A 251 -3.84 22.22 -7.04
N ALA A 252 -4.99 21.68 -7.48
CA ALA A 252 -6.26 22.39 -7.46
C ALA A 252 -6.67 22.79 -6.03
N CYS A 253 -6.54 21.88 -5.05
CA CYS A 253 -6.80 22.20 -3.65
C CYS A 253 -5.88 23.32 -3.13
N ALA A 254 -4.58 23.27 -3.46
CA ALA A 254 -3.61 24.28 -3.07
C ALA A 254 -3.94 25.65 -3.70
N ALA A 255 -4.29 25.68 -4.99
CA ALA A 255 -4.64 26.90 -5.72
C ALA A 255 -5.92 27.56 -5.18
N SER A 256 -6.90 26.77 -4.73
CA SER A 256 -8.13 27.27 -4.11
C SER A 256 -7.98 27.62 -2.63
N GLY A 257 -6.79 27.54 -2.04
CA GLY A 257 -6.56 27.82 -0.63
C GLY A 257 -7.13 26.78 0.33
N VAL A 258 -7.53 25.60 -0.16
CA VAL A 258 -8.04 24.48 0.64
C VAL A 258 -6.87 23.62 1.09
N GLY A 259 -6.24 24.01 2.20
CA GLY A 259 -4.95 23.46 2.60
C GLY A 259 -4.94 21.96 2.98
N LYS A 260 -6.05 21.37 3.45
CA LYS A 260 -6.06 19.97 3.95
C LYS A 260 -7.39 19.24 3.74
N LEU A 261 -7.76 18.98 2.49
CA LEU A 261 -8.86 18.05 2.18
C LEU A 261 -8.46 16.61 2.58
N PRO A 262 -9.32 15.82 3.26
CA PRO A 262 -9.03 14.42 3.54
C PRO A 262 -8.71 13.62 2.26
N LEU A 263 -7.85 12.60 2.31
CA LEU A 263 -7.51 11.82 1.11
C LEU A 263 -8.73 11.17 0.42
N PRO A 264 -9.66 10.52 1.15
CA PRO A 264 -10.85 9.94 0.52
C PRO A 264 -11.68 11.00 -0.20
N ALA A 265 -11.76 12.18 0.42
CA ALA A 265 -12.47 13.33 -0.06
C ALA A 265 -11.90 13.92 -1.35
N MET A 266 -10.57 13.98 -1.41
CA MET A 266 -9.85 14.45 -2.57
C MET A 266 -9.90 13.44 -3.72
N LEU A 267 -9.88 12.13 -3.45
CA LEU A 267 -9.58 11.12 -4.47
C LEU A 267 -10.76 10.27 -4.94
N ARG A 268 -11.72 9.96 -4.05
CA ARG A 268 -12.89 9.12 -4.39
C ARG A 268 -13.82 9.77 -5.43
N PRO A 269 -14.31 11.02 -5.22
CA PRO A 269 -15.35 11.57 -6.08
C PRO A 269 -14.93 11.70 -7.55
N GLY A 270 -15.86 11.57 -8.49
CA GLY A 270 -15.63 11.95 -9.90
C GLY A 270 -15.22 13.41 -10.09
N ASP A 271 -14.71 13.78 -11.28
CA ASP A 271 -14.13 15.13 -11.50
C ASP A 271 -15.14 16.26 -11.35
N ALA A 272 -16.40 16.04 -11.75
CA ALA A 272 -17.47 17.02 -11.57
C ALA A 272 -17.79 17.26 -10.08
N LYS A 273 -17.98 16.17 -9.32
CA LYS A 273 -18.25 16.24 -7.87
C LYS A 273 -17.07 16.81 -7.09
N PHE A 274 -15.83 16.45 -7.46
CA PHE A 274 -14.63 17.04 -6.88
C PHE A 274 -14.57 18.55 -7.09
N ARG A 275 -14.79 19.04 -8.33
CA ARG A 275 -14.79 20.48 -8.64
C ARG A 275 -15.90 21.22 -7.90
N ALA A 276 -17.11 20.67 -7.85
CA ALA A 276 -18.22 21.25 -7.10
C ALA A 276 -17.92 21.32 -5.58
N THR A 277 -17.30 20.27 -5.03
CA THR A 277 -16.89 20.22 -3.62
C THR A 277 -15.79 21.24 -3.33
N LEU A 278 -14.83 21.39 -4.25
CA LEU A 278 -13.76 22.37 -4.10
C LEU A 278 -14.31 23.80 -4.13
N ALA A 279 -15.24 24.08 -5.04
CA ALA A 279 -15.89 25.38 -5.15
C ALA A 279 -16.76 25.74 -3.92
N SER A 280 -17.33 24.74 -3.25
CA SER A 280 -18.13 24.96 -2.03
C SER A 280 -17.29 25.10 -0.75
N CYS A 281 -15.99 24.77 -0.80
CA CYS A 281 -15.07 24.96 0.32
C CYS A 281 -14.68 26.44 0.46
N VAL A 282 -15.53 27.25 1.07
CA VAL A 282 -15.24 28.65 1.39
C VAL A 282 -14.30 28.72 2.59
N GLY A 283 -13.08 29.24 2.40
CA GLY A 283 -12.16 29.64 3.48
C GLY A 283 -11.81 28.56 4.50
N SER A 284 -10.82 27.70 4.18
CA SER A 284 -10.14 26.74 5.09
C SER A 284 -10.99 25.77 5.94
N MET A 285 -12.33 25.82 5.89
CA MET A 285 -13.21 25.06 6.77
C MET A 285 -13.91 23.96 6.00
N LEU A 286 -13.42 22.74 6.15
CA LEU A 286 -14.16 21.54 5.78
C LEU A 286 -15.51 21.51 6.51
N PRO A 287 -16.59 21.00 5.89
CA PRO A 287 -17.82 20.73 6.62
C PRO A 287 -17.52 19.81 7.82
N ARG A 288 -18.00 20.20 9.01
CA ARG A 288 -17.81 19.45 10.26
C ARG A 288 -18.25 17.99 10.08
N ARG A 289 -17.58 17.04 10.74
CA ARG A 289 -17.85 15.59 10.68
C ARG A 289 -19.29 15.17 11.04
N ARG A 290 -20.06 16.06 11.69
CA ARG A 290 -21.48 15.87 12.06
C ARG A 290 -22.45 16.62 11.14
N SER A 291 -21.95 17.32 10.12
CA SER A 291 -22.77 18.02 9.14
C SER A 291 -23.42 17.02 8.18
N PRO A 292 -24.69 17.20 7.78
CA PRO A 292 -25.31 16.43 6.71
C PRO A 292 -24.50 16.47 5.40
N LEU A 293 -23.76 17.58 5.18
CA LEU A 293 -22.86 17.74 4.05
C LEU A 293 -21.63 16.82 4.12
N TRP A 294 -21.27 16.27 5.28
CA TRP A 294 -20.23 15.26 5.40
C TRP A 294 -20.66 13.94 4.74
N HIS A 295 -21.91 13.51 4.91
CA HIS A 295 -22.37 12.28 4.27
C HIS A 295 -22.68 12.46 2.78
N ALA A 296 -23.17 13.64 2.36
CA ALA A 296 -23.46 13.95 0.96
C ALA A 296 -22.20 14.16 0.08
N THR A 297 -21.06 14.52 0.66
CA THR A 297 -19.80 14.76 -0.09
C THR A 297 -18.95 13.50 -0.27
N TRP A 298 -19.08 12.47 0.59
CA TRP A 298 -18.07 11.39 0.71
C TRP A 298 -18.55 9.97 0.39
N VAL A 299 -19.84 9.78 0.12
CA VAL A 299 -20.38 8.56 -0.48
C VAL A 299 -20.94 8.98 -1.83
N ASP A 300 -20.40 8.43 -2.92
CA ASP A 300 -21.16 8.37 -4.17
C ASP A 300 -22.17 7.23 -3.97
N ASP A 301 -23.42 7.45 -4.34
CA ASP A 301 -24.40 6.36 -4.48
C ASP A 301 -23.70 5.25 -5.28
N ASP A 302 -23.56 4.10 -4.63
CA ASP A 302 -23.11 2.86 -5.25
C ASP A 302 -24.06 2.58 -6.41
N ASP A 303 -23.64 2.84 -7.66
CA ASP A 303 -24.17 2.16 -8.85
C ASP A 303 -23.38 2.43 -10.15
N ALA A 304 -22.64 3.53 -10.28
CA ALA A 304 -21.99 3.85 -11.58
C ALA A 304 -20.59 3.23 -11.81
N THR A 305 -19.87 2.83 -10.75
CA THR A 305 -18.53 2.21 -10.90
C THR A 305 -18.55 0.67 -10.93
N ALA A 306 -19.71 0.05 -10.75
CA ALA A 306 -19.92 -1.36 -11.05
C ALA A 306 -19.87 -1.61 -12.58
N ALA A 307 -20.43 -0.71 -13.38
CA ALA A 307 -20.48 -0.84 -14.84
C ALA A 307 -19.10 -0.75 -15.52
N ALA A 308 -18.14 0.02 -14.98
CA ALA A 308 -16.80 0.18 -15.58
C ALA A 308 -15.84 -0.99 -15.26
N LYS A 309 -16.19 -1.89 -14.34
CA LYS A 309 -15.41 -3.12 -14.08
C LYS A 309 -15.85 -4.31 -14.93
N GLU A 310 -16.90 -4.15 -15.74
CA GLU A 310 -17.44 -5.18 -16.62
C GLU A 310 -16.99 -5.03 -18.08
N THR A 311 -16.34 -3.91 -18.44
CA THR A 311 -15.83 -3.67 -19.81
C THR A 311 -14.31 -3.86 -19.96
N MET A 312 -13.64 -4.45 -18.97
CA MET A 312 -12.23 -4.86 -19.12
C MET A 312 -12.00 -6.23 -18.48
N VAL A 313 -12.53 -7.25 -19.15
CA VAL A 313 -12.31 -8.69 -18.93
C VAL A 313 -11.69 -9.29 -20.20
#